data_AF-A0A958NLN6-F1
#
_entry.id   AF-A0A958NLN6-F1
#
_cell.length_a   1.000
_cell.length_b   1.000
_cell.length_c   1.000
_cell.angle_alpha   90.00
_cell.angle_beta   90.00
_cell.angle_gamma   90.00
#
_symmetry.space_group_name_H-M   'P 1'
#
loop_
_entity.id
_entity.type
_entity.pdbx_description
1 polymer ?
#
loop_
_entity_poly.entity_id
_entity_poly.type
_entity_poly.pdbx_seq_one_letter_code
_entity_poly.pdbx_strand_id
1 'polypeptide(L)' 'MIRISHQREKCIGCNYCVEMAYERWRMSKKDGKVTLIDGKNK' A
#
# COMPACT_ATOMS: atom_id res chain seq x y z
N MET A 1 6.46 -13.94 -13.21
CA MET A 1 6.47 -13.40 -11.84
C MET A 1 5.67 -12.10 -11.83
N ILE A 2 4.72 -11.95 -10.91
CA ILE A 2 3.90 -10.73 -10.81
C ILE A 2 4.68 -9.68 -10.03
N ARG A 3 4.72 -8.44 -10.54
CA ARG A 3 5.37 -7.30 -9.86
C ARG A 3 4.32 -6.25 -9.55
N ILE A 4 4.26 -5.82 -8.29
CA ILE A 4 3.34 -4.79 -7.80
C ILE A 4 4.18 -3.56 -7.47
N SER A 5 3.73 -2.39 -7.92
CA SER A 5 4.35 -1.11 -7.62
C SER A 5 3.33 -0.18 -6.97
N HIS A 6 3.77 0.57 -5.96
CA HIS A 6 2.93 1.53 -5.26
C HIS A 6 3.57 2.92 -5.29
N GLN A 7 2.89 3.91 -5.87
CA GLN A 7 3.30 5.30 -5.82
C GLN A 7 2.92 5.90 -4.46
N ARG A 8 3.62 5.50 -3.39
CA ARG A 8 3.24 5.82 -2.01
C ARG A 8 3.18 7.32 -1.72
N GLU A 9 4.03 8.12 -2.36
CA GLU A 9 4.01 9.57 -2.19
C GLU A 9 2.66 10.19 -2.60
N LYS A 10 2.04 9.67 -3.66
CA LYS A 10 0.73 10.08 -4.19
C LYS A 10 -0.47 9.41 -3.50
N CYS A 11 -0.23 8.50 -2.56
CA CYS A 11 -1.30 7.83 -1.84
C CYS A 11 -2.06 8.82 -0.95
N ILE A 12 -3.38 8.87 -1.10
CA ILE A 12 -4.29 9.72 -0.30
C ILE A 12 -4.98 8.97 0.85
N GLY A 13 -4.68 7.68 1.04
CA GLY A 13 -5.28 6.88 2.12
C GLY A 13 -6.72 6.42 1.88
N CYS A 14 -7.15 6.25 0.62
CA CYS A 14 -8.53 5.87 0.28
C CYS A 14 -8.95 4.43 0.68
N ASN A 15 -8.06 3.63 1.26
CA ASN A 15 -8.30 2.25 1.71
C ASN A 15 -8.65 1.21 0.63
N TYR A 16 -8.97 1.58 -0.61
CA TYR A 16 -9.43 0.66 -1.65
C TYR A 16 -8.50 -0.54 -1.91
N CYS A 17 -7.18 -0.33 -1.98
CA CYS A 17 -6.22 -1.41 -2.15
C CYS A 17 -6.19 -2.39 -0.96
N VAL A 18 -6.49 -1.93 0.26
CA VAL A 18 -6.60 -2.78 1.45
C VAL A 18 -7.86 -3.64 1.40
N GLU A 19 -8.99 -3.09 0.94
CA GLU A 19 -10.24 -3.86 0.77
C GLU A 19 -10.11 -4.92 -0.32
N MET A 20 -9.46 -4.58 -1.43
CA MET A 20 -9.30 -5.47 -2.58
C MET A 20 -8.28 -6.59 -2.34
N ALA A 21 -7.21 -6.33 -1.58
CA ALA A 21 -6.15 -7.30 -1.34
C ALA A 21 -5.51 -7.10 0.03
N TYR A 22 -6.26 -7.40 1.08
CA TYR A 22 -5.82 -7.25 2.46
C TYR A 22 -4.47 -7.94 2.72
N GLU A 23 -4.20 -9.12 2.17
CA GLU A 23 -2.91 -9.82 2.37
C GLU A 23 -1.68 -9.07 1.83
N ARG A 24 -1.86 -8.07 0.95
CA ARG A 24 -0.76 -7.31 0.33
C ARG A 24 -0.62 -5.90 0.88
N TRP A 25 -1.67 -5.35 1.49
CA TRP A 25 -1.74 -3.93 1.82
C TRP A 25 -2.18 -3.67 3.26
N ARG A 26 -1.59 -2.64 3.89
CA ARG A 26 -1.98 -2.18 5.23
C ARG A 26 -2.06 -0.66 5.27
N MET A 27 -3.05 -0.14 5.99
CA MET A 27 -3.08 1.27 6.39
C MET A 27 -1.98 1.53 7.42
N SER A 28 -1.17 2.54 7.17
CA SER A 28 -0.18 3.06 8.11
C SER A 28 -0.87 3.96 9.13
N LYS A 29 -0.66 3.67 10.42
CA LYS A 29 -1.14 4.53 11.51
C LYS A 29 -0.37 5.85 11.62
N LYS A 30 0.85 5.92 11.05
CA LYS A 30 1.73 7.09 11.18
C LYS A 30 1.31 8.26 10.28
N ASP A 31 0.88 7.95 9.06
CA ASP A 31 0.65 8.95 8.01
C ASP A 31 -0.67 8.73 7.25
N GLY A 32 -1.50 7.77 7.67
CA GLY A 32 -2.78 7.48 7.03
C GLY A 32 -2.66 6.93 5.61
N LYS A 33 -1.45 6.62 5.12
CA LYS A 33 -1.22 6.10 3.76
C LYS A 33 -1.19 4.58 3.75
N VAL A 34 -1.53 4.00 2.60
CA VAL A 34 -1.41 2.55 2.42
C VAL A 34 0.06 2.16 2.23
N THR A 35 0.46 1.00 2.74
CA THR A 35 1.80 0.43 2.58
C THR A 35 1.70 -0.96 1.97
N LEU A 36 2.55 -1.25 0.99
CA LEU A 36 2.71 -2.58 0.41
C LEU A 36 3.50 -3.44 1.40
N ILE A 37 2.93 -4.54 1.87
CA ILE A 37 3.61 -5.51 2.73
C ILE A 37 4.80 -6.09 1.95
N ASP A 38 5.97 -6.18 2.61
CA ASP A 38 7.25 -6.61 2.03
C ASP A 38 7.71 -5.80 0.80
N GLY A 39 7.09 -4.64 0.57
CA GLY A 39 7.48 -3.72 -0.49
C GLY A 39 8.86 -3.15 -0.22
N LYS A 40 9.80 -3.36 -1.16
CA LYS A 40 11.11 -2.71 -1.11
C LYS A 40 10.98 -1.30 -1.68
N ASN A 41 11.29 -0.30 -0.85
CA ASN A 41 11.38 1.08 -1.31
C ASN A 41 12.57 1.16 -2.26
N LYS A 42 12.33 1.68 -3.46
CA LYS A 42 13.30 1.72 -4.55
C LYS A 42 13.50 3.14 -5.01
#